data_AF-G7I1X9-F1
#
_entry.id   AF-G7I1X9-F1
#
_cell.length_a   1.000
_cell.length_b   1.000
_cell.length_c   1.000
_cell.angle_alpha   90.00
_cell.angle_beta   90.00
_cell.angle_gamma   90.00
#
_symmetry.space_group_name_H-M   'P 1'
#
loop_
_entity.id
_entity.type
_entity.pdbx_description
1 polymer ?
#
loop_
_entity_poly.entity_id
_entity_poly.type
_entity_poly.pdbx_seq_one_letter_code
_entity_poly.pdbx_strand_id
1 'polypeptide(L)'
;MELLEKLARLDSAMQRGLDNGMAFVFGGKVVPAEIEELLKQEAHDNVVRGDDELLYCPNVYSVGVSSKDLENLSRNRSVPADLADQISRFIRNSGWQLAGPVVVRIGEESSLRTGQLRVSSFITHEPEEEIGFDAIFHDANEDEDTESSDSQAQEDSMTNPDSNYPAEEAATTSFVRQEASQEQAGTHGPAVNLLLQDGSSRTYHVQEGSNIIGRSNDAHLRLPDTGVSRQHAEITWDGKDAVLADLQSTNGTTVNETPIENWLLADGDIITMGHSQIEVRITGLED
;
A
#
# COMPACT_ATOMS: atom_id res chain seq x y z
N MET A 1 -16.84 27.61 -2.94
CA MET A 1 -15.79 27.60 -3.98
C MET A 1 -14.37 27.43 -3.40
N GLU A 2 -14.17 27.46 -2.08
CA GLU A 2 -12.84 27.36 -1.45
C GLU A 2 -12.04 26.07 -1.74
N LEU A 3 -12.69 24.96 -2.12
CA LEU A 3 -11.97 23.70 -2.39
C LEU A 3 -11.16 23.75 -3.69
N LEU A 4 -11.67 24.38 -4.77
CA LEU A 4 -10.88 24.59 -5.99
C LEU A 4 -9.73 25.58 -5.76
N GLU A 5 -9.90 26.58 -4.88
CA GLU A 5 -8.83 27.52 -4.51
C GLU A 5 -7.74 26.87 -3.63
N LYS A 6 -7.99 25.70 -3.04
CA LYS A 6 -6.95 24.87 -2.41
C LYS A 6 -6.22 24.01 -3.45
N LEU A 7 -6.95 23.30 -4.31
CA LEU A 7 -6.36 22.44 -5.34
C LEU A 7 -5.44 23.21 -6.30
N ALA A 8 -5.92 24.34 -6.87
CA ALA A 8 -5.12 25.19 -7.76
C ALA A 8 -3.87 25.80 -7.08
N ARG A 9 -3.83 25.81 -5.74
CA ARG A 9 -2.73 26.35 -4.93
C ARG A 9 -1.70 25.30 -4.54
N LEU A 10 -2.06 24.01 -4.56
CA LEU A 10 -1.17 22.85 -4.49
C LEU A 10 -0.44 22.63 -5.82
N ASP A 11 -1.20 22.61 -6.92
CA ASP A 11 -0.68 22.57 -8.30
C ASP A 11 0.35 23.69 -8.55
N SER A 12 -0.02 24.95 -8.23
CA SER A 12 0.86 26.12 -8.27
C SER A 12 2.10 26.06 -7.36
N ALA A 13 2.26 25.02 -6.51
CA ALA A 13 3.39 24.84 -5.62
C ALA A 13 4.31 23.67 -6.05
N MET A 14 3.74 22.54 -6.50
CA MET A 14 4.54 21.48 -7.16
C MET A 14 5.24 22.03 -8.41
N GLN A 15 4.53 22.85 -9.19
CA GLN A 15 5.02 23.48 -10.43
C GLN A 15 6.11 24.57 -10.21
N ARG A 16 6.74 24.62 -9.01
CA ARG A 16 7.84 25.53 -8.65
C ARG A 16 9.11 24.83 -8.13
N GLY A 17 9.28 23.52 -8.38
CA GLY A 17 10.55 22.79 -8.22
C GLY A 17 11.49 22.82 -9.45
N LEU A 18 11.13 23.58 -10.48
CA LEU A 18 11.47 23.37 -11.91
C LEU A 18 12.94 23.61 -12.36
N ASP A 19 13.89 23.74 -11.44
CA ASP A 19 15.32 23.95 -11.76
C ASP A 19 16.26 22.81 -11.31
N ASN A 20 15.89 21.97 -10.32
CA ASN A 20 16.82 21.01 -9.70
C ASN A 20 16.21 19.68 -9.17
N GLY A 21 14.95 19.35 -9.49
CA GLY A 21 14.32 18.09 -9.07
C GLY A 21 14.05 17.96 -7.56
N MET A 22 13.93 19.09 -6.84
CA MET A 22 13.54 19.12 -5.43
C MET A 22 12.06 19.47 -5.28
N ALA A 23 11.35 18.70 -4.46
CA ALA A 23 9.97 18.98 -4.06
C ALA A 23 9.89 19.55 -2.64
N PHE A 24 8.85 20.35 -2.39
CA PHE A 24 8.56 20.96 -1.10
C PHE A 24 7.24 20.43 -0.53
N VAL A 25 7.33 19.88 0.67
CA VAL A 25 6.23 19.22 1.38
C VAL A 25 5.43 20.18 2.26
N PHE A 26 4.10 20.07 2.21
CA PHE A 26 3.20 21.02 2.87
C PHE A 26 2.82 20.59 4.29
N GLY A 27 3.75 20.83 5.22
CA GLY A 27 3.55 20.58 6.65
C GLY A 27 4.84 20.53 7.47
N GLY A 28 6.00 20.53 6.80
CA GLY A 28 7.31 20.43 7.47
C GLY A 28 7.65 19.01 7.97
N LYS A 29 7.00 17.98 7.40
CA LYS A 29 7.32 16.56 7.55
C LYS A 29 6.84 15.81 6.30
N VAL A 30 7.71 15.03 5.66
CA VAL A 30 7.34 14.19 4.51
C VAL A 30 6.30 13.14 4.91
N VAL A 31 5.20 13.03 4.16
CA VAL A 31 4.25 11.90 4.28
C VAL A 31 4.35 10.95 3.07
N PRO A 32 4.04 9.65 3.20
CA PRO A 32 4.16 8.68 2.11
C PRO A 32 3.42 9.07 0.82
N ALA A 33 2.21 9.66 0.92
CA ALA A 33 1.44 10.09 -0.25
C ALA A 33 2.12 11.19 -1.08
N GLU A 34 2.95 12.06 -0.46
CA GLU A 34 3.74 13.03 -1.21
C GLU A 34 4.92 12.37 -1.95
N ILE A 35 5.46 11.27 -1.40
CA ILE A 35 6.47 10.45 -2.08
C ILE A 35 5.82 9.70 -3.26
N GLU A 36 4.66 9.07 -3.03
CA GLU A 36 3.89 8.34 -4.05
C GLU A 36 3.61 9.22 -5.27
N GLU A 37 3.09 10.44 -5.08
CA GLU A 37 2.75 11.32 -6.19
C GLU A 37 3.99 11.82 -6.96
N LEU A 38 5.12 12.03 -6.27
CA LEU A 38 6.38 12.40 -6.92
C LEU A 38 7.04 11.22 -7.63
N LEU A 39 6.85 9.99 -7.15
CA LEU A 39 7.24 8.78 -7.86
C LEU A 39 6.39 8.58 -9.13
N LYS A 40 5.07 8.84 -9.09
CA LYS A 40 4.20 8.83 -10.30
C LYS A 40 4.63 9.88 -11.32
N GLN A 41 4.96 11.09 -10.88
CA GLN A 41 5.42 12.17 -11.76
C GLN A 41 6.78 11.82 -12.40
N GLU A 42 7.75 11.38 -11.61
CA GLU A 42 9.06 10.92 -12.10
C GLU A 42 8.92 9.74 -13.07
N ALA A 43 8.04 8.78 -12.76
CA ALA A 43 7.71 7.65 -13.63
C ALA A 43 7.16 8.09 -14.98
N HIS A 44 6.29 9.12 -15.00
CA HIS A 44 5.68 9.67 -16.22
C HIS A 44 6.67 10.49 -17.06
N ASP A 45 7.43 11.40 -16.43
CA ASP A 45 8.35 12.30 -17.12
C ASP A 45 9.54 11.58 -17.76
N ASN A 46 9.92 10.41 -17.22
CA ASN A 46 11.04 9.60 -17.70
C ASN A 46 10.62 8.37 -18.52
N VAL A 47 9.39 8.30 -19.06
CA VAL A 47 8.98 7.23 -19.97
C VAL A 47 9.77 7.30 -21.28
N VAL A 48 10.51 6.24 -21.61
CA VAL A 48 11.30 6.10 -22.83
C VAL A 48 10.60 5.13 -23.79
N ARG A 49 10.55 5.44 -25.08
CA ARG A 49 10.10 4.47 -26.11
C ARG A 49 11.26 3.55 -26.50
N GLY A 50 11.04 2.23 -26.42
CA GLY A 50 11.98 1.21 -26.85
C GLY A 50 12.01 1.00 -28.38
N ASP A 51 13.01 0.26 -28.85
CA ASP A 51 13.16 -0.14 -30.27
C ASP A 51 12.04 -1.09 -30.76
N ASP A 52 11.27 -1.66 -29.82
CA ASP A 52 10.10 -2.53 -30.03
C ASP A 52 8.77 -1.77 -30.09
N GLU A 53 8.82 -0.43 -30.14
CA GLU A 53 7.71 0.52 -30.03
C GLU A 53 6.99 0.58 -28.67
N LEU A 54 7.38 -0.24 -27.68
CA LEU A 54 6.78 -0.21 -26.34
C LEU A 54 7.28 1.00 -25.53
N LEU A 55 6.50 1.39 -24.52
CA LEU A 55 6.83 2.46 -23.59
C LEU A 55 7.41 1.86 -22.31
N TYR A 56 8.69 2.09 -22.07
CA TYR A 56 9.40 1.66 -20.88
C TYR A 56 9.43 2.77 -19.82
N CYS A 57 9.06 2.42 -18.61
CA CYS A 57 9.13 3.28 -17.44
C CYS A 57 10.36 2.89 -16.59
N PRO A 58 10.99 3.83 -15.85
CA PRO A 58 11.94 3.48 -14.81
C PRO A 58 11.40 2.45 -13.83
N ASN A 59 12.31 1.68 -13.23
CA ASN A 59 11.95 0.65 -12.26
C ASN A 59 12.74 0.76 -10.95
N VAL A 60 13.90 1.41 -10.93
CA VAL A 60 14.58 1.76 -9.69
C VAL A 60 14.37 3.24 -9.38
N TYR A 61 13.94 3.52 -8.15
CA TYR A 61 13.65 4.86 -7.65
C TYR A 61 14.37 5.10 -6.32
N SER A 62 15.26 6.08 -6.29
CA SER A 62 15.95 6.54 -5.08
C SER A 62 15.30 7.84 -4.58
N VAL A 63 14.84 7.84 -3.33
CA VAL A 63 14.16 8.97 -2.69
C VAL A 63 15.05 9.52 -1.57
N GLY A 64 15.66 10.68 -1.81
CA GLY A 64 16.40 11.43 -0.80
C GLY A 64 15.46 12.24 0.09
N VAL A 65 15.59 12.10 1.41
CA VAL A 65 14.85 12.86 2.42
C VAL A 65 15.79 13.40 3.51
N SER A 66 15.33 14.35 4.34
CA SER A 66 16.12 14.76 5.51
C SER A 66 16.21 13.64 6.56
N SER A 67 17.29 13.60 7.36
CA SER A 67 17.47 12.65 8.48
C SER A 67 16.25 12.60 9.42
N LYS A 68 15.61 13.77 9.63
CA LYS A 68 14.43 13.90 10.51
C LYS A 68 13.15 13.34 9.89
N ASP A 69 13.05 13.33 8.56
CA ASP A 69 11.96 12.69 7.83
C ASP A 69 12.19 11.18 7.71
N LEU A 70 13.44 10.74 7.48
CA LEU A 70 13.82 9.32 7.50
C LEU A 70 13.45 8.67 8.85
N GLU A 71 13.72 9.33 9.97
CA GLU A 71 13.31 8.90 11.33
C GLU A 71 11.78 8.92 11.58
N ASN A 72 11.00 9.64 10.75
CA ASN A 72 9.53 9.58 10.80
C ASN A 72 8.98 8.44 9.93
N LEU A 73 9.51 8.29 8.70
CA LEU A 73 9.05 7.31 7.71
C LEU A 73 9.42 5.88 8.14
N SER A 74 10.66 5.65 8.58
CA SER A 74 11.18 4.33 9.02
C SER A 74 10.48 3.73 10.25
N ARG A 75 9.55 4.48 10.88
CA ARG A 75 8.65 3.97 11.93
C ARG A 75 7.64 2.98 11.39
N ASN A 76 7.26 3.10 10.12
CA ASN A 76 6.60 2.02 9.39
C ASN A 76 7.59 1.43 8.38
N ARG A 77 7.96 0.16 8.58
CA ARG A 77 8.95 -0.53 7.73
C ARG A 77 8.39 -0.94 6.37
N SER A 78 7.07 -0.99 6.18
CA SER A 78 6.47 -1.39 4.89
C SER A 78 6.55 -0.29 3.82
N VAL A 79 6.69 1.00 4.21
CA VAL A 79 6.55 2.15 3.28
C VAL A 79 7.30 2.02 1.95
N PRO A 80 8.57 1.56 1.88
CA PRO A 80 9.27 1.38 0.60
C PRO A 80 8.65 0.27 -0.27
N ALA A 81 8.14 -0.82 0.34
CA ALA A 81 7.46 -1.90 -0.35
C ALA A 81 6.04 -1.47 -0.79
N ASP A 82 5.30 -0.79 0.09
CA ASP A 82 3.98 -0.20 -0.21
C ASP A 82 4.08 0.70 -1.46
N LEU A 83 5.08 1.60 -1.48
CA LEU A 83 5.35 2.52 -2.60
C LEU A 83 5.80 1.78 -3.88
N ALA A 84 6.65 0.76 -3.76
CA ALA A 84 7.11 -0.02 -4.92
C ALA A 84 5.95 -0.78 -5.58
N ASP A 85 5.04 -1.34 -4.79
CA ASP A 85 3.83 -2.02 -5.25
C ASP A 85 2.80 -1.04 -5.83
N GLN A 86 2.55 0.10 -5.17
CA GLN A 86 1.71 1.19 -5.71
C GLN A 86 2.21 1.68 -7.08
N ILE A 87 3.52 1.87 -7.25
CA ILE A 87 4.12 2.31 -8.52
C ILE A 87 4.10 1.17 -9.57
N SER A 88 4.33 -0.08 -9.18
CA SER A 88 4.14 -1.26 -10.03
C SER A 88 2.70 -1.39 -10.54
N ARG A 89 1.69 -1.00 -9.74
CA ARG A 89 0.29 -0.88 -10.20
C ARG A 89 0.10 0.30 -11.15
N PHE A 90 0.57 1.49 -10.78
CA PHE A 90 0.39 2.71 -11.58
C PHE A 90 0.97 2.59 -13.00
N ILE A 91 2.21 2.10 -13.12
CA ILE A 91 2.91 1.90 -14.40
C ILE A 91 2.13 0.90 -15.29
N ARG A 92 1.69 -0.21 -14.69
CA ARG A 92 0.93 -1.29 -15.35
C ARG A 92 -0.46 -0.83 -15.82
N ASN A 93 -1.19 -0.11 -14.96
CA ASN A 93 -2.52 0.44 -15.28
C ASN A 93 -2.41 1.58 -16.31
N SER A 94 -1.26 2.26 -16.41
CA SER A 94 -0.94 3.24 -17.47
C SER A 94 -0.50 2.59 -18.80
N GLY A 95 -0.41 1.25 -18.85
CA GLY A 95 -0.02 0.49 -20.04
C GLY A 95 1.48 0.53 -20.39
N TRP A 96 2.33 0.97 -19.45
CA TRP A 96 3.78 1.02 -19.63
C TRP A 96 4.44 -0.30 -19.20
N GLN A 97 5.62 -0.57 -19.75
CA GLN A 97 6.44 -1.74 -19.46
C GLN A 97 7.54 -1.41 -18.45
N LEU A 98 7.98 -2.45 -17.75
CA LEU A 98 9.11 -2.41 -16.82
C LEU A 98 10.26 -3.23 -17.39
N ALA A 99 11.50 -2.75 -17.21
CA ALA A 99 12.70 -3.49 -17.63
C ALA A 99 13.05 -4.64 -16.69
N GLY A 100 12.71 -4.51 -15.40
CA GLY A 100 12.93 -5.45 -14.30
C GLY A 100 11.94 -5.18 -13.16
N PRO A 101 12.12 -5.78 -11.97
CA PRO A 101 11.25 -5.50 -10.81
C PRO A 101 11.33 -4.03 -10.38
N VAL A 102 10.25 -3.52 -9.76
CA VAL A 102 10.24 -2.17 -9.18
C VAL A 102 10.95 -2.17 -7.84
N VAL A 103 11.92 -1.29 -7.66
CA VAL A 103 12.66 -1.07 -6.42
C VAL A 103 12.50 0.39 -5.98
N VAL A 104 12.02 0.60 -4.77
CA VAL A 104 11.98 1.93 -4.12
C VAL A 104 12.90 1.90 -2.91
N ARG A 105 13.83 2.86 -2.85
CA ARG A 105 14.73 3.09 -1.71
C ARG A 105 14.54 4.49 -1.16
N ILE A 106 14.48 4.61 0.16
CA ILE A 106 14.35 5.89 0.87
C ILE A 106 15.58 6.11 1.75
N GLY A 107 16.37 7.13 1.46
CA GLY A 107 17.65 7.40 2.14
C GLY A 107 17.80 8.83 2.64
N GLU A 108 18.76 9.05 3.53
CA GLU A 108 19.14 10.39 3.96
C GLU A 108 19.95 11.10 2.87
N GLU A 109 19.50 12.28 2.44
CA GLU A 109 20.33 13.22 1.70
C GLU A 109 20.58 14.45 2.59
N SER A 110 21.79 14.58 3.14
CA SER A 110 22.14 15.64 4.11
C SER A 110 22.10 17.07 3.53
N SER A 111 21.91 17.23 2.22
CA SER A 111 21.57 18.51 1.57
C SER A 111 20.20 19.04 1.99
N LEU A 112 19.26 18.14 2.31
CA LEU A 112 17.83 18.41 2.37
C LEU A 112 17.37 18.77 3.78
N ARG A 113 16.54 19.81 3.87
CA ARG A 113 15.88 20.21 5.13
C ARG A 113 14.59 19.42 5.32
N THR A 114 14.09 19.41 6.55
CA THR A 114 12.84 18.69 6.86
C THR A 114 11.65 19.24 6.07
N GLY A 115 10.93 18.35 5.38
CA GLY A 115 9.91 18.74 4.39
C GLY A 115 10.49 19.16 3.02
N GLN A 116 11.73 18.77 2.70
CA GLN A 116 12.24 18.70 1.34
C GLN A 116 12.52 17.24 1.00
N LEU A 117 12.19 16.83 -0.21
CA LEU A 117 12.58 15.52 -0.75
C LEU A 117 13.01 15.64 -2.20
N ARG A 118 13.79 14.67 -2.65
CA ARG A 118 14.29 14.53 -4.01
C ARG A 118 14.03 13.12 -4.49
N VAL A 119 13.58 12.97 -5.74
CA VAL A 119 13.48 11.68 -6.41
C VAL A 119 14.50 11.65 -7.54
N SER A 120 15.05 10.46 -7.80
CA SER A 120 15.78 10.15 -9.03
C SER A 120 15.50 8.71 -9.43
N SER A 121 15.22 8.48 -10.71
CA SER A 121 14.89 7.17 -11.25
C SER A 121 15.87 6.69 -12.32
N PHE A 122 15.90 5.37 -12.55
CA PHE A 122 16.57 4.76 -13.70
C PHE A 122 15.95 3.43 -14.13
N ILE A 123 16.29 3.01 -15.34
CA ILE A 123 15.86 1.75 -15.96
C ILE A 123 17.00 0.73 -15.84
N THR A 124 16.73 -0.45 -15.25
CA THR A 124 17.65 -1.60 -15.25
C THR A 124 16.89 -2.92 -15.29
N HIS A 125 17.45 -3.94 -15.95
CA HIS A 125 16.87 -5.28 -16.03
C HIS A 125 17.11 -6.11 -14.76
N GLU A 126 18.29 -5.95 -14.17
CA GLU A 126 18.75 -6.67 -12.98
C GLU A 126 19.19 -5.62 -11.94
N PRO A 127 18.29 -5.16 -11.05
CA PRO A 127 18.68 -4.32 -9.93
C PRO A 127 19.39 -5.17 -8.88
N GLU A 128 20.62 -4.79 -8.52
CA GLU A 128 21.35 -5.33 -7.36
C GLU A 128 20.82 -4.77 -6.02
N GLU A 129 19.85 -3.84 -6.08
CA GLU A 129 19.35 -3.05 -4.96
C GLU A 129 18.07 -3.65 -4.37
N GLU A 130 18.03 -3.82 -3.04
CA GLU A 130 16.81 -4.26 -2.33
C GLU A 130 15.85 -3.09 -2.02
N ILE A 131 14.55 -3.39 -1.97
CA ILE A 131 13.52 -2.44 -1.53
C ILE A 131 13.71 -2.13 -0.04
N GLY A 132 13.79 -0.86 0.34
CA GLY A 132 13.95 -0.53 1.76
C GLY A 132 14.28 0.91 2.12
N PHE A 133 14.78 1.07 3.34
CA PHE A 133 15.37 2.30 3.84
C PHE A 133 16.89 2.17 3.84
N ASP A 134 17.59 3.17 3.31
CA ASP A 134 19.05 3.17 3.36
C ASP A 134 19.52 3.38 4.80
N ALA A 135 20.15 2.34 5.35
CA ALA A 135 20.69 2.35 6.70
C ALA A 135 21.92 3.27 6.76
N ILE A 136 21.68 4.54 7.12
CA ILE A 136 22.63 5.55 7.63
C ILE A 136 24.08 5.33 7.17
N PHE A 137 24.49 6.02 6.11
CA PHE A 137 25.92 6.14 5.78
C PHE A 137 26.66 6.93 6.88
N HIS A 138 27.13 6.21 7.88
CA HIS A 138 28.28 6.57 8.69
C HIS A 138 29.32 5.47 8.51
N ASP A 139 30.46 5.86 7.93
CA ASP A 139 31.61 4.98 7.80
C ASP A 139 32.10 4.57 9.19
N ALA A 140 32.21 3.28 9.43
CA ALA A 140 32.51 2.69 10.73
C ALA A 140 33.37 1.41 10.59
N ASN A 141 34.40 1.48 9.73
CA ASN A 141 35.40 0.43 9.50
C ASN A 141 36.85 0.93 9.72
N GLU A 142 37.04 1.77 10.74
CA GLU A 142 38.26 1.95 11.51
C GLU A 142 37.79 1.85 12.99
N ASP A 143 38.36 1.05 13.91
CA ASP A 143 39.71 0.48 14.02
C ASP A 143 39.76 -1.08 14.12
N GLU A 144 40.99 -1.63 14.10
CA GLU A 144 41.32 -3.07 14.12
C GLU A 144 41.24 -3.77 15.50
N ASP A 145 41.03 -5.09 15.44
CA ASP A 145 41.41 -6.18 16.37
C ASP A 145 42.03 -5.87 17.76
N THR A 146 41.45 -6.47 18.82
CA THR A 146 42.27 -7.32 19.72
C THR A 146 41.50 -8.48 20.38
N GLU A 147 42.07 -9.67 20.24
CA GLU A 147 41.95 -10.91 21.02
C GLU A 147 41.80 -10.78 22.57
N SER A 148 41.32 -11.75 23.37
CA SER A 148 40.75 -13.12 23.15
C SER A 148 40.29 -13.75 24.51
N SER A 149 39.96 -15.06 24.49
CA SER A 149 39.91 -16.02 25.64
C SER A 149 38.68 -15.93 26.57
N ASP A 150 37.72 -16.88 26.62
CA ASP A 150 37.70 -18.37 26.66
C ASP A 150 37.74 -18.99 28.08
N SER A 151 36.70 -19.76 28.44
CA SER A 151 36.75 -20.99 29.28
C SER A 151 35.36 -21.65 29.42
N GLN A 152 35.34 -22.98 29.57
CA GLN A 152 34.13 -23.85 29.59
C GLN A 152 33.98 -24.64 30.91
N ALA A 153 32.73 -24.96 31.31
CA ALA A 153 32.27 -26.11 32.14
C ALA A 153 30.71 -26.03 32.25
N GLN A 154 29.84 -27.05 32.18
CA GLN A 154 29.78 -28.42 32.75
C GLN A 154 29.71 -28.43 34.30
N GLU A 155 28.84 -29.14 35.02
CA GLU A 155 27.64 -30.00 34.78
C GLU A 155 26.86 -30.08 36.15
N ASP A 156 25.84 -30.89 36.51
CA ASP A 156 25.28 -32.17 36.04
C ASP A 156 23.80 -32.37 36.53
N SER A 157 23.04 -33.22 35.82
CA SER A 157 21.90 -34.08 36.25
C SER A 157 20.59 -33.53 36.90
N MET A 158 19.67 -34.48 37.14
CA MET A 158 18.24 -34.35 37.49
C MET A 158 17.94 -34.73 38.96
N THR A 159 16.73 -34.43 39.45
CA THR A 159 15.74 -35.44 39.98
C THR A 159 14.63 -34.78 40.85
N ASN A 160 13.37 -35.20 40.64
CA ASN A 160 12.19 -34.87 41.48
C ASN A 160 11.98 -35.95 42.58
N PRO A 161 11.34 -35.66 43.74
CA PRO A 161 9.93 -36.09 43.86
C PRO A 161 9.00 -35.32 44.84
N ASP A 162 7.69 -35.53 44.60
CA ASP A 162 6.55 -35.60 45.54
C ASP A 162 6.22 -34.53 46.60
N SER A 163 4.98 -34.03 46.52
CA SER A 163 4.04 -33.94 47.65
C SER A 163 2.58 -33.93 47.13
N ASN A 164 1.62 -34.43 47.92
CA ASN A 164 0.47 -35.17 47.38
C ASN A 164 -0.90 -34.78 47.99
N TYR A 165 -1.91 -34.53 47.13
CA TYR A 165 -3.38 -34.54 47.40
C TYR A 165 -3.97 -33.60 48.49
N PRO A 166 -5.31 -33.49 48.68
CA PRO A 166 -6.46 -34.11 47.97
C PRO A 166 -7.47 -33.10 47.33
N ALA A 167 -8.63 -33.58 46.88
CA ALA A 167 -9.71 -32.81 46.24
C ALA A 167 -11.12 -33.25 46.72
N GLU A 168 -12.11 -32.36 46.57
CA GLU A 168 -13.58 -32.55 46.62
C GLU A 168 -14.17 -31.43 45.71
N GLU A 169 -14.99 -31.68 44.69
CA GLU A 169 -16.46 -31.95 44.69
C GLU A 169 -17.32 -30.85 45.35
N ALA A 170 -18.46 -30.40 44.79
CA ALA A 170 -19.08 -30.50 43.45
C ALA A 170 -20.26 -29.50 43.36
N ALA A 171 -20.74 -29.09 42.17
CA ALA A 171 -22.16 -28.73 41.90
C ALA A 171 -22.48 -28.27 40.46
N THR A 172 -23.49 -28.92 39.89
CA THR A 172 -24.23 -28.63 38.64
C THR A 172 -24.81 -27.20 38.50
N THR A 173 -24.63 -26.60 37.31
CA THR A 173 -25.73 -25.84 36.65
C THR A 173 -25.64 -25.94 35.12
N SER A 174 -26.64 -26.57 34.49
CA SER A 174 -26.71 -26.69 33.03
C SER A 174 -27.41 -25.48 32.42
N PHE A 175 -26.74 -24.77 31.49
CA PHE A 175 -27.39 -23.79 30.62
C PHE A 175 -27.08 -24.10 29.14
N VAL A 176 -28.13 -24.07 28.31
CA VAL A 176 -28.07 -24.45 26.91
C VAL A 176 -27.29 -23.39 26.13
N ARG A 177 -26.07 -23.71 25.69
CA ARG A 177 -25.37 -22.87 24.71
C ARG A 177 -25.96 -23.16 23.34
N GLN A 178 -26.66 -22.17 22.80
CA GLN A 178 -27.30 -22.21 21.50
C GLN A 178 -26.27 -22.48 20.40
N GLU A 179 -26.56 -23.45 19.53
CA GLU A 179 -25.72 -23.81 18.38
C GLU A 179 -25.81 -22.72 17.31
N ALA A 180 -24.90 -21.75 17.37
CA ALA A 180 -24.59 -20.92 16.21
C ALA A 180 -23.83 -21.79 15.19
N SER A 181 -24.30 -21.80 13.94
CA SER A 181 -23.69 -22.59 12.86
C SER A 181 -22.24 -22.13 12.64
N GLN A 182 -21.29 -23.01 12.99
CA GLN A 182 -19.92 -22.88 12.48
C GLN A 182 -19.91 -23.36 11.03
N GLU A 183 -20.34 -22.48 10.12
CA GLU A 183 -20.22 -22.67 8.68
C GLU A 183 -18.74 -22.62 8.30
N GLN A 184 -18.14 -23.81 8.39
CA GLN A 184 -17.01 -24.31 7.62
C GLN A 184 -15.89 -23.30 7.35
N ALA A 185 -14.83 -23.39 8.16
CA ALA A 185 -13.49 -22.96 7.76
C ALA A 185 -12.97 -23.84 6.60
N GLY A 186 -13.56 -23.67 5.42
CA GLY A 186 -13.03 -24.18 4.16
C GLY A 186 -11.80 -23.37 3.75
N THR A 187 -10.94 -23.99 2.95
CA THR A 187 -9.84 -23.33 2.25
C THR A 187 -10.42 -22.41 1.18
N HIS A 188 -10.79 -21.20 1.58
CA HIS A 188 -11.17 -20.13 0.66
C HIS A 188 -9.88 -19.60 0.03
N GLY A 189 -9.86 -19.51 -1.31
CA GLY A 189 -8.83 -18.76 -2.02
C GLY A 189 -8.97 -17.24 -1.78
N PRO A 190 -8.27 -16.40 -2.55
CA PRO A 190 -8.37 -14.95 -2.38
C PRO A 190 -9.83 -14.47 -2.46
N ALA A 191 -10.19 -13.54 -1.59
CA ALA A 191 -11.55 -13.03 -1.43
C ALA A 191 -11.53 -11.51 -1.26
N VAL A 192 -12.27 -10.81 -2.13
CA VAL A 192 -12.30 -9.35 -2.18
C VAL A 192 -13.54 -8.83 -1.45
N ASN A 193 -13.29 -7.92 -0.50
CA ASN A 193 -14.30 -7.28 0.34
C ASN A 193 -14.22 -5.76 0.16
N LEU A 194 -15.38 -5.10 0.09
CA LEU A 194 -15.51 -3.66 -0.09
C LEU A 194 -16.10 -3.05 1.18
N LEU A 195 -15.32 -2.26 1.91
CA LEU A 195 -15.70 -1.66 3.20
C LEU A 195 -16.10 -0.19 2.98
N LEU A 196 -17.35 0.15 3.28
CA LEU A 196 -17.85 1.52 3.05
C LEU A 196 -17.46 2.44 4.21
N GLN A 197 -16.71 3.50 3.88
CA GLN A 197 -16.26 4.52 4.82
C GLN A 197 -17.32 5.63 5.04
N ASP A 198 -18.61 5.25 5.03
CA ASP A 198 -19.77 6.12 5.31
C ASP A 198 -20.17 6.12 6.81
N GLY A 199 -19.38 5.48 7.67
CA GLY A 199 -19.65 5.31 9.09
C GLY A 199 -20.70 4.23 9.44
N SER A 200 -21.24 3.52 8.45
CA SER A 200 -22.19 2.42 8.68
C SER A 200 -21.55 1.05 8.88
N SER A 201 -20.22 0.94 8.65
CA SER A 201 -19.46 -0.32 8.64
C SER A 201 -20.05 -1.41 7.73
N ARG A 202 -20.71 -0.99 6.62
CA ARG A 202 -21.22 -1.92 5.62
C ARG A 202 -20.08 -2.50 4.79
N THR A 203 -19.94 -3.82 4.84
CA THR A 203 -19.06 -4.58 3.94
C THR A 203 -19.87 -5.27 2.85
N TYR A 204 -19.32 -5.34 1.64
CA TYR A 204 -19.84 -6.13 0.52
C TYR A 204 -18.77 -7.11 0.03
N HIS A 205 -19.09 -8.39 -0.03
CA HIS A 205 -18.21 -9.43 -0.59
C HIS A 205 -18.41 -9.49 -2.10
N VAL A 206 -17.33 -9.26 -2.86
CA VAL A 206 -17.33 -9.34 -4.33
C VAL A 206 -17.56 -10.80 -4.74
N GLN A 207 -18.45 -11.04 -5.68
CA GLN A 207 -18.74 -12.37 -6.23
C GLN A 207 -17.90 -12.61 -7.49
N GLU A 208 -17.68 -13.87 -7.87
CA GLU A 208 -17.05 -14.18 -9.16
C GLU A 208 -17.90 -13.66 -10.33
N GLY A 209 -17.25 -13.07 -11.34
CA GLY A 209 -17.90 -12.35 -12.43
C GLY A 209 -18.19 -10.87 -12.13
N SER A 210 -19.35 -10.39 -12.57
CA SER A 210 -19.73 -8.97 -12.66
C SER A 210 -20.34 -8.40 -11.37
N ASN A 211 -19.73 -7.36 -10.81
CA ASN A 211 -20.17 -6.68 -9.59
C ASN A 211 -20.45 -5.20 -9.86
N ILE A 212 -21.62 -4.90 -10.42
CA ILE A 212 -22.08 -3.52 -10.65
C ILE A 212 -22.22 -2.74 -9.33
N ILE A 213 -21.56 -1.59 -9.27
CA ILE A 213 -21.63 -0.60 -8.19
C ILE A 213 -22.39 0.63 -8.68
N GLY A 214 -23.30 1.17 -7.86
CA GLY A 214 -24.05 2.38 -8.22
C GLY A 214 -25.21 2.72 -7.28
N ARG A 215 -25.99 3.75 -7.60
CA ARG A 215 -27.16 4.17 -6.79
C ARG A 215 -28.48 3.52 -7.15
N SER A 216 -28.55 2.75 -8.24
CA SER A 216 -29.80 2.06 -8.61
C SER A 216 -30.15 0.96 -7.59
N ASN A 217 -31.41 0.51 -7.62
CA ASN A 217 -31.81 -0.67 -6.84
C ASN A 217 -31.27 -1.98 -7.45
N ASP A 218 -30.84 -1.91 -8.71
CA ASP A 218 -30.37 -3.02 -9.54
C ASP A 218 -28.83 -3.17 -9.52
N ALA A 219 -28.12 -2.33 -8.75
CA ALA A 219 -26.68 -2.47 -8.51
C ALA A 219 -26.44 -3.44 -7.34
N HIS A 220 -25.46 -4.34 -7.48
CA HIS A 220 -25.15 -5.34 -6.45
C HIS A 220 -24.61 -4.68 -5.17
N LEU A 221 -23.69 -3.71 -5.32
CA LEU A 221 -23.35 -2.77 -4.25
C LEU A 221 -24.08 -1.44 -4.48
N ARG A 222 -25.16 -1.24 -3.71
CA ARG A 222 -25.93 0.00 -3.74
C ARG A 222 -25.33 1.09 -2.84
N LEU A 223 -24.96 2.22 -3.44
CA LEU A 223 -24.51 3.44 -2.78
C LEU A 223 -25.62 4.50 -2.81
N PRO A 224 -26.20 4.93 -1.67
CA PRO A 224 -27.33 5.87 -1.63
C PRO A 224 -26.93 7.35 -1.86
N ASP A 225 -25.93 7.59 -2.70
CA ASP A 225 -25.28 8.88 -2.94
C ASP A 225 -25.79 9.55 -4.24
N THR A 226 -26.02 10.86 -4.20
CA THR A 226 -26.47 11.65 -5.36
C THR A 226 -25.35 11.92 -6.38
N GLY A 227 -24.08 11.88 -5.95
CA GLY A 227 -22.90 11.98 -6.80
C GLY A 227 -22.57 10.68 -7.55
N VAL A 228 -23.19 9.55 -7.21
CA VAL A 228 -22.96 8.26 -7.84
C VAL A 228 -23.95 8.05 -9.01
N SER A 229 -23.54 7.33 -10.05
CA SER A 229 -24.38 7.01 -11.22
C SER A 229 -25.28 5.81 -10.91
N ARG A 230 -26.35 5.58 -11.70
CA ARG A 230 -27.27 4.45 -11.46
C ARG A 230 -26.54 3.10 -11.50
N GLN A 231 -25.78 2.91 -12.56
CA GLN A 231 -24.61 2.03 -12.64
C GLN A 231 -23.44 3.01 -12.82
N HIS A 232 -22.36 2.86 -12.05
CA HIS A 232 -21.25 3.82 -11.99
C HIS A 232 -19.92 3.16 -12.31
N ALA A 233 -19.69 1.97 -11.76
CA ALA A 233 -18.57 1.12 -12.10
C ALA A 233 -18.97 -0.36 -12.01
N GLU A 234 -18.09 -1.21 -12.51
CA GLU A 234 -18.16 -2.66 -12.44
C GLU A 234 -16.85 -3.18 -11.84
N ILE A 235 -16.92 -4.07 -10.85
CA ILE A 235 -15.77 -4.90 -10.47
C ILE A 235 -15.94 -6.27 -11.10
N THR A 236 -15.01 -6.67 -11.96
CA THR A 236 -14.87 -8.04 -12.45
C THR A 236 -13.88 -8.78 -11.55
N TRP A 237 -14.28 -9.94 -11.03
CA TRP A 237 -13.45 -10.82 -10.22
C TRP A 237 -13.43 -12.21 -10.83
N ASP A 238 -12.25 -12.75 -11.16
CA ASP A 238 -12.10 -14.06 -11.80
C ASP A 238 -11.64 -15.19 -10.84
N GLY A 239 -11.58 -14.89 -9.54
CA GLY A 239 -11.01 -15.78 -8.53
C GLY A 239 -9.52 -15.56 -8.26
N LYS A 240 -8.86 -14.63 -8.96
CA LYS A 240 -7.46 -14.25 -8.75
C LYS A 240 -7.21 -12.74 -8.85
N ASP A 241 -7.69 -12.09 -9.90
CA ASP A 241 -7.43 -10.69 -10.23
C ASP A 241 -8.74 -9.86 -10.21
N ALA A 242 -8.70 -8.68 -9.59
CA ALA A 242 -9.86 -7.82 -9.35
C ALA A 242 -9.79 -6.53 -10.18
N VAL A 243 -10.58 -6.43 -11.25
CA VAL A 243 -10.53 -5.26 -12.15
C VAL A 243 -11.76 -4.39 -11.96
N LEU A 244 -11.55 -3.14 -11.52
CA LEU A 244 -12.54 -2.07 -11.50
C LEU A 244 -12.58 -1.36 -12.85
N ALA A 245 -13.77 -1.13 -13.41
CA ALA A 245 -13.97 -0.35 -14.63
C ALA A 245 -15.07 0.72 -14.44
N ASP A 246 -14.82 1.97 -14.85
CA ASP A 246 -15.83 3.03 -14.82
C ASP A 246 -16.81 2.90 -15.99
N LEU A 247 -18.11 2.90 -15.70
CA LEU A 247 -19.19 2.69 -16.68
C LEU A 247 -19.67 4.01 -17.30
N GLN A 248 -18.72 4.83 -17.77
CA GLN A 248 -18.95 6.19 -18.30
C GLN A 248 -19.76 7.06 -17.33
N SER A 249 -19.29 7.13 -16.10
CA SER A 249 -19.98 7.76 -14.99
C SER A 249 -19.99 9.29 -15.09
N THR A 250 -20.94 9.94 -14.40
CA THR A 250 -21.15 11.39 -14.56
C THR A 250 -20.07 12.24 -13.88
N ASN A 251 -19.37 11.70 -12.88
CA ASN A 251 -18.36 12.41 -12.09
C ASN A 251 -16.97 11.73 -12.13
N GLY A 252 -16.84 10.60 -12.83
CA GLY A 252 -15.66 9.74 -12.80
C GLY A 252 -15.56 8.89 -11.53
N THR A 253 -14.76 7.82 -11.63
CA THR A 253 -14.27 7.01 -10.52
C THR A 253 -12.79 7.33 -10.29
N THR A 254 -12.35 7.36 -9.03
CA THR A 254 -10.92 7.42 -8.70
C THR A 254 -10.52 6.26 -7.78
N VAL A 255 -9.24 5.85 -7.84
CA VAL A 255 -8.61 4.92 -6.88
C VAL A 255 -7.33 5.58 -6.40
N ASN A 256 -7.14 5.65 -5.08
CA ASN A 256 -5.99 6.35 -4.45
C ASN A 256 -5.82 7.77 -5.05
N GLU A 257 -6.93 8.53 -5.04
CA GLU A 257 -7.14 9.87 -5.64
C GLU A 257 -6.88 9.98 -7.17
N THR A 258 -6.37 8.93 -7.81
CA THR A 258 -6.02 8.87 -9.24
C THR A 258 -7.26 8.53 -10.07
N PRO A 259 -7.62 9.29 -11.13
CA PRO A 259 -8.79 8.99 -11.97
C PRO A 259 -8.53 7.78 -12.87
N ILE A 260 -9.54 6.90 -13.02
CA ILE A 260 -9.40 5.62 -13.74
C ILE A 260 -10.51 5.43 -14.80
N GLU A 261 -10.14 4.75 -15.89
CA GLU A 261 -11.12 4.06 -16.76
C GLU A 261 -11.19 2.57 -16.40
N ASN A 262 -10.03 1.93 -16.21
CA ASN A 262 -9.87 0.56 -15.73
C ASN A 262 -8.71 0.51 -14.71
N TRP A 263 -8.81 -0.33 -13.68
CA TRP A 263 -7.80 -0.44 -12.62
C TRP A 263 -7.76 -1.84 -12.00
N LEU A 264 -6.58 -2.46 -11.93
CA LEU A 264 -6.37 -3.69 -11.14
C LEU A 264 -6.23 -3.32 -9.64
N LEU A 265 -7.21 -3.73 -8.84
CA LEU A 265 -7.30 -3.44 -7.40
C LEU A 265 -6.36 -4.31 -6.56
N ALA A 266 -5.82 -3.72 -5.49
CA ALA A 266 -5.10 -4.43 -4.43
C ALA A 266 -5.81 -4.30 -3.06
N ASP A 267 -5.28 -4.98 -2.03
CA ASP A 267 -5.64 -4.70 -0.64
C ASP A 267 -5.26 -3.26 -0.26
N GLY A 268 -6.13 -2.57 0.46
CA GLY A 268 -5.92 -1.19 0.91
C GLY A 268 -6.23 -0.10 -0.12
N ASP A 269 -6.48 -0.44 -1.40
CA ASP A 269 -6.87 0.55 -2.42
C ASP A 269 -8.19 1.27 -2.02
N ILE A 270 -8.19 2.60 -2.08
CA ILE A 270 -9.34 3.44 -1.72
C ILE A 270 -10.04 3.93 -2.99
N ILE A 271 -11.19 3.31 -3.29
CA ILE A 271 -12.07 3.69 -4.39
C ILE A 271 -12.94 4.87 -3.93
N THR A 272 -13.01 5.96 -4.72
CA THR A 272 -13.90 7.09 -4.46
C THR A 272 -14.87 7.31 -5.63
N MET A 273 -16.15 7.47 -5.30
CA MET A 273 -17.25 7.67 -6.24
C MET A 273 -18.23 8.72 -5.68
N GLY A 274 -18.30 9.90 -6.29
CA GLY A 274 -19.13 11.00 -5.78
C GLY A 274 -18.63 11.51 -4.42
N HIS A 275 -19.34 11.20 -3.33
CA HIS A 275 -18.96 11.46 -1.94
C HIS A 275 -18.69 10.16 -1.16
N SER A 276 -18.82 9.01 -1.81
CA SER A 276 -18.67 7.68 -1.21
C SER A 276 -17.23 7.20 -1.34
N GLN A 277 -16.62 6.83 -0.21
CA GLN A 277 -15.32 6.15 -0.17
C GLN A 277 -15.50 4.68 0.21
N ILE A 278 -14.76 3.81 -0.48
CA ILE A 278 -14.78 2.36 -0.31
C ILE A 278 -13.34 1.88 -0.22
N GLU A 279 -13.01 1.23 0.88
CA GLU A 279 -11.72 0.57 1.09
C GLU A 279 -11.80 -0.88 0.61
N VAL A 280 -10.89 -1.28 -0.27
CA VAL A 280 -10.77 -2.66 -0.75
C VAL A 280 -9.96 -3.47 0.26
N ARG A 281 -10.41 -4.68 0.59
CA ARG A 281 -9.63 -5.67 1.34
C ARG A 281 -9.62 -7.02 0.63
N ILE A 282 -8.44 -7.51 0.30
CA ILE A 282 -8.20 -8.77 -0.41
C ILE A 282 -7.49 -9.73 0.56
N THR A 283 -8.24 -10.67 1.11
CA THR A 283 -7.73 -11.69 2.04
C THR A 283 -7.46 -12.98 1.30
N GLY A 284 -6.32 -13.65 1.55
CA GLY A 284 -6.01 -14.95 0.94
C GLY A 284 -5.19 -14.88 -0.36
N LEU A 285 -4.49 -13.76 -0.59
CA LEU A 285 -3.30 -13.77 -1.42
C LEU A 285 -2.18 -14.46 -0.62
N GLU A 286 -1.66 -15.57 -1.14
CA GLU A 286 -0.40 -16.19 -0.69
C GLU A 286 0.68 -15.80 -1.71
N ASP A 287 1.85 -15.35 -1.23
CA ASP A 287 3.01 -14.90 -2.03
C ASP A 287 3.70 -16.02 -2.85
#